data_AF-A0A6I0EYH2-F1
#
_entry.id   AF-A0A6I0EYH2-F1
#
_cell.length_a   1.000
_cell.length_b   1.000
_cell.length_c   1.000
_cell.angle_alpha   90.00
_cell.angle_beta   90.00
_cell.angle_gamma   90.00
#
_symmetry.space_group_name_H-M   'P 1'
#
loop_
_entity.id
_entity.type
_entity.pdbx_description
1 polymer ?
#
loop_
_entity_poly.entity_id
_entity_poly.type
_entity_poly.pdbx_seq_one_letter_code
_entity_poly.pdbx_strand_id
1 'polypeptide(L)'
;MQRKRRTTILVKGSMELARTLAEEILERYQVQIIQEPQQGLVMVKMRDQSQHTLFYIGEVLITECKVQIEDTIGLGIIQEQNPQKAYYLAIIDSAYNANLFETKAWEELLIREEKKNQELEEQERLQILKTKVDFTTMSL
;
A
#
# COMPACT_ATOMS: atom_id res chain seq x y z
N MET A 1 3.10 3.82 -14.13
CA MET A 1 3.05 4.45 -12.79
C MET A 1 4.35 4.27 -11.96
N GLN A 2 4.74 5.23 -11.10
CA GLN A 2 5.86 5.07 -10.14
C GLN A 2 5.55 4.03 -9.04
N ARG A 3 6.55 3.23 -8.61
CA ARG A 3 6.40 2.16 -7.62
C ARG A 3 5.73 2.60 -6.31
N LYS A 4 6.20 3.70 -5.72
CA LYS A 4 5.61 4.24 -4.47
C LYS A 4 4.11 4.54 -4.61
N ARG A 5 3.71 5.15 -5.74
CA ARG A 5 2.31 5.52 -6.01
C ARG A 5 1.42 4.27 -6.15
N ARG A 6 1.80 3.31 -7.00
CA ARG A 6 1.02 2.07 -7.18
C ARG A 6 0.85 1.28 -5.88
N THR A 7 1.93 1.16 -5.09
CA THR A 7 1.88 0.47 -3.80
C THR A 7 0.95 1.20 -2.83
N THR A 8 1.00 2.53 -2.78
CA THR A 8 0.10 3.32 -1.92
C THR A 8 -1.36 3.12 -2.30
N ILE A 9 -1.68 3.11 -3.59
CA ILE A 9 -3.04 2.88 -4.11
C ILE A 9 -3.55 1.50 -3.70
N LEU A 10 -2.75 0.45 -3.90
CA LEU A 10 -3.17 -0.92 -3.64
C LEU A 10 -3.22 -1.26 -2.14
N VAL A 11 -2.34 -0.66 -1.33
CA VAL A 11 -2.37 -0.83 0.12
C VAL A 11 -3.64 -0.20 0.71
N LYS A 12 -3.97 1.03 0.30
CA LYS A 12 -5.18 1.74 0.75
C LYS A 12 -6.48 1.26 0.10
N GLY A 13 -6.37 0.74 -1.13
CA GLY A 13 -7.50 0.34 -1.94
C GLY A 13 -8.09 -1.02 -1.56
N SER A 14 -9.10 -1.41 -2.33
CA SER A 14 -9.85 -2.66 -2.16
C SER A 14 -8.97 -3.90 -2.31
N MET A 15 -9.32 -4.92 -1.53
CA MET A 15 -8.70 -6.24 -1.61
C MET A 15 -9.01 -6.92 -2.95
N GLU A 16 -10.22 -6.69 -3.44
CA GLU A 16 -10.77 -7.25 -4.67
C GLU A 16 -9.95 -6.80 -5.89
N LEU A 17 -9.56 -5.53 -5.97
CA LEU A 17 -8.70 -5.08 -7.06
C LEU A 17 -7.35 -5.80 -7.02
N ALA A 18 -6.68 -5.81 -5.86
CA ALA A 18 -5.39 -6.49 -5.72
C ALA A 18 -5.48 -7.98 -6.09
N ARG A 19 -6.57 -8.65 -5.68
CA ARG A 19 -6.86 -10.03 -6.04
C ARG A 19 -6.99 -10.20 -7.55
N THR A 20 -7.83 -9.42 -8.22
CA THR A 20 -8.07 -9.55 -9.67
C THR A 20 -6.78 -9.37 -10.46
N LEU A 21 -5.97 -8.37 -10.12
CA LEU A 21 -4.69 -8.12 -10.81
C LEU A 21 -3.70 -9.26 -10.57
N ALA A 22 -3.64 -9.80 -9.35
CA ALA A 22 -2.76 -10.93 -9.03
C ALA A 22 -3.21 -12.24 -9.71
N GLU A 23 -4.52 -12.50 -9.76
CA GLU A 23 -5.10 -13.68 -10.44
C GLU A 23 -4.79 -13.66 -11.95
N GLU A 24 -4.87 -12.50 -12.60
CA GLU A 24 -4.49 -12.36 -14.03
C GLU A 24 -3.04 -12.79 -14.30
N ILE A 25 -2.13 -12.51 -13.35
CA ILE A 25 -0.73 -12.95 -13.45
C ILE A 25 -0.59 -14.43 -13.16
N LEU A 26 -1.27 -14.95 -12.13
CA LEU A 26 -1.24 -16.36 -11.75
C LEU A 26 -1.73 -17.30 -12.85
N GLU A 27 -2.63 -16.84 -13.72
CA GLU A 27 -3.13 -17.60 -14.86
C GLU A 27 -2.11 -17.73 -16.01
N ARG A 28 -1.14 -16.81 -16.10
CA ARG A 28 -0.27 -16.65 -17.28
C ARG A 28 1.20 -16.92 -16.98
N TYR A 29 1.63 -16.73 -15.74
CA TYR A 29 3.02 -16.77 -15.33
C TYR A 29 3.22 -17.72 -14.16
N GLN A 30 4.39 -18.35 -14.13
CA GLN A 30 4.82 -19.11 -12.97
C GLN A 30 5.26 -18.15 -11.87
N VAL A 31 4.60 -18.23 -10.72
CA VAL A 31 4.96 -17.46 -9.52
C VAL A 31 5.61 -18.39 -8.51
N GLN A 32 6.84 -18.08 -8.12
CA GLN A 32 7.53 -18.79 -7.06
C GLN A 32 7.45 -17.98 -5.76
N ILE A 33 7.03 -18.62 -4.68
CA ILE A 33 7.05 -18.00 -3.35
C ILE A 33 8.48 -18.13 -2.79
N ILE A 34 9.12 -16.99 -2.56
CA ILE A 34 10.46 -16.91 -1.95
C ILE A 34 10.34 -16.82 -0.43
N GLN A 35 9.33 -16.10 0.04
CA GLN A 35 8.99 -15.98 1.44
C GLN A 35 7.46 -15.99 1.57
N GLU A 36 6.95 -17.03 2.22
CA GLU A 36 5.53 -17.16 2.54
C GLU A 36 5.03 -15.92 3.30
N PRO A 37 3.75 -15.55 3.15
CA PRO A 37 3.16 -14.48 3.94
C PRO A 37 3.35 -14.75 5.43
N GLN A 38 4.15 -13.92 6.09
CA GLN A 38 4.47 -14.06 7.50
C GLN A 38 4.33 -12.74 8.23
N GLN A 39 4.00 -12.84 9.51
CA GLN A 39 3.94 -11.68 10.39
C GLN A 39 5.36 -11.25 10.78
N GLY A 40 5.55 -9.94 10.84
CA GLY A 40 6.80 -9.31 11.29
C GLY A 40 6.51 -8.08 12.12
N LEU A 41 7.53 -7.57 12.79
CA LEU A 41 7.46 -6.34 13.55
C LEU A 41 8.45 -5.34 12.97
N VAL A 42 7.99 -4.11 12.75
CA VAL A 42 8.83 -3.01 12.28
C VAL A 42 8.90 -1.93 13.34
N MET A 43 10.12 -1.54 13.70
CA MET A 43 10.38 -0.44 14.61
C MET A 43 9.97 0.91 13.99
N VAL A 44 9.05 1.62 14.64
CA VAL A 44 8.63 2.96 14.22
C VAL A 44 9.64 3.99 14.72
N LYS A 45 10.21 4.72 13.76
CA LYS A 45 11.16 5.80 14.01
C LYS A 45 10.43 7.13 13.95
N MET A 46 10.52 7.90 15.03
CA MET A 46 10.05 9.28 15.11
C MET A 46 11.26 10.21 15.24
N ARG A 47 11.14 11.43 14.71
CA ARG A 47 12.12 12.49 14.96
C ARG A 47 11.51 13.49 15.93
N ASP A 48 12.17 13.70 17.07
CA ASP A 48 11.81 14.76 17.99
C ASP A 48 12.06 16.12 17.31
N GLN A 49 11.05 16.98 17.30
CA GLN A 49 11.15 18.30 16.67
C GLN A 49 11.96 19.29 17.51
N SER A 50 12.13 19.05 18.81
CA SER A 50 12.86 19.94 19.71
C SER A 50 14.38 19.72 19.67
N GLN A 51 14.81 18.45 19.63
CA GLN A 51 16.23 18.08 19.69
C GLN A 51 16.76 17.45 18.39
N HIS A 52 15.92 17.29 17.38
CA HIS A 52 16.24 16.62 16.10
C HIS A 52 16.83 15.21 16.24
N THR A 53 16.61 14.56 17.38
CA THR A 53 17.10 13.22 17.68
C THR A 53 16.13 12.15 17.16
N LEU A 54 16.70 11.01 16.75
CA LEU A 54 15.94 9.85 16.31
C LEU A 54 15.48 9.07 17.55
N PHE A 55 14.17 8.84 17.67
CA PHE A 55 13.56 8.12 18.77
C PHE A 55 12.74 6.94 18.25
N TYR A 56 12.71 5.85 19.01
CA TYR A 56 12.03 4.61 18.65
C TYR A 56 10.79 4.45 19.55
N ILE A 57 9.61 4.77 19.02
CA ILE A 57 8.37 4.82 19.82
C ILE A 57 7.72 3.45 20.04
N GLY A 58 8.17 2.41 19.33
CA GLY A 58 7.68 1.06 19.48
C GLY A 58 7.72 0.26 18.17
N GLU A 59 7.01 -0.87 18.18
CA GLU A 59 6.90 -1.80 17.06
C GLU A 59 5.50 -1.77 16.48
N VAL A 60 5.42 -1.98 15.17
CA VAL A 60 4.16 -2.15 14.44
C VAL A 60 4.15 -3.51 13.78
N LEU A 61 3.06 -4.24 13.98
CA LEU A 61 2.82 -5.52 13.32
C LEU A 61 2.57 -5.29 11.82
N ILE A 62 3.30 -6.05 11.02
CA ILE A 62 3.16 -6.10 9.57
C ILE A 62 2.94 -7.54 9.11
N THR A 63 2.41 -7.68 7.91
CA THR A 63 2.50 -8.93 7.15
C THR A 63 3.34 -8.66 5.91
N GLU A 64 4.36 -9.50 5.68
CA GLU A 64 5.26 -9.41 4.53
C GLU A 64 5.25 -10.70 3.71
N CYS A 65 5.39 -10.56 2.39
CA CYS A 65 5.53 -11.68 1.46
C CYS A 65 6.51 -11.30 0.34
N LYS A 66 7.30 -12.27 -0.11
CA LYS A 66 8.19 -12.12 -1.28
C LYS A 66 7.91 -13.22 -2.27
N VAL A 67 7.75 -12.82 -3.52
CA VAL A 67 7.57 -13.74 -4.64
C VAL A 67 8.55 -13.41 -5.73
N GLN A 68 8.79 -14.37 -6.61
CA GLN A 68 9.61 -14.22 -7.79
C GLN A 68 8.78 -14.60 -9.02
N ILE A 69 8.88 -13.75 -10.04
CA ILE A 69 8.34 -13.98 -11.38
C ILE A 69 9.48 -13.68 -12.35
N GLU A 70 9.78 -14.66 -13.21
CA GLU A 70 11.00 -14.68 -14.02
C GLU A 70 12.24 -14.48 -13.14
N ASP A 71 13.10 -13.50 -13.43
CA ASP A 71 14.32 -13.20 -12.66
C ASP A 71 14.16 -12.02 -11.69
N THR A 72 12.91 -11.62 -11.39
CA THR A 72 12.62 -10.44 -10.57
C THR A 72 11.87 -10.80 -9.30
N ILE A 73 12.20 -10.10 -8.22
CA ILE A 73 11.56 -10.28 -6.91
C ILE A 73 10.57 -9.14 -6.68
N GLY A 74 9.36 -9.50 -6.29
CA GLY A 74 8.33 -8.59 -5.78
C GLY A 74 8.18 -8.67 -4.27
N LEU A 75 7.73 -7.56 -3.69
CA LEU A 75 7.53 -7.41 -2.26
C LEU A 75 6.14 -6.89 -1.95
N GLY A 76 5.42 -7.57 -1.07
CA GLY A 76 4.17 -7.11 -0.50
C GLY A 76 4.31 -6.93 1.00
N ILE A 77 4.10 -5.71 1.49
CA ILE A 77 4.11 -5.40 2.93
C ILE A 77 2.87 -4.58 3.27
N ILE A 78 2.18 -4.97 4.33
CA ILE A 78 1.01 -4.25 4.85
C ILE A 78 1.04 -4.17 6.37
N GLN A 79 0.40 -3.14 6.92
CA GLN A 79 0.27 -2.91 8.35
C GLN A 79 -0.98 -3.60 8.95
N GLU A 80 -1.27 -4.81 8.48
CA GLU A 80 -2.47 -5.57 8.85
C GLU A 80 -2.12 -7.06 8.89
N GLN A 81 -2.90 -7.85 9.63
CA GLN A 81 -2.81 -9.32 9.58
C GLN A 81 -3.59 -9.87 8.37
N ASN A 82 -3.15 -9.53 7.16
CA ASN A 82 -3.81 -9.96 5.93
C ASN A 82 -2.81 -10.63 4.95
N PRO A 83 -2.52 -11.93 5.15
CA PRO A 83 -1.55 -12.67 4.35
C PRO A 83 -1.92 -12.72 2.86
N GLN A 84 -3.21 -12.78 2.53
CA GLN A 84 -3.67 -12.78 1.15
C GLN A 84 -3.35 -11.45 0.45
N LYS A 85 -3.63 -10.31 1.10
CA LYS A 85 -3.33 -9.00 0.51
C LYS A 85 -1.82 -8.81 0.34
N ALA A 86 -1.01 -9.22 1.32
CA ALA A 86 0.44 -9.19 1.22
C ALA A 86 0.94 -10.03 0.04
N TYR A 87 0.40 -11.23 -0.17
CA TYR A 87 0.74 -12.10 -1.30
C TYR A 87 0.39 -11.46 -2.65
N TYR A 88 -0.82 -10.93 -2.81
CA TYR A 88 -1.25 -10.27 -4.04
C TYR A 88 -0.40 -9.03 -4.36
N LEU A 89 -0.06 -8.24 -3.35
CA LEU A 89 0.85 -7.11 -3.52
C LEU A 89 2.24 -7.53 -3.96
N ALA A 90 2.76 -8.65 -3.43
CA ALA A 90 4.05 -9.19 -3.85
C ALA A 90 4.04 -9.62 -5.32
N ILE A 91 2.97 -10.30 -5.77
CA ILE A 91 2.78 -10.70 -7.18
C ILE A 91 2.75 -9.47 -8.08
N ILE A 92 1.91 -8.49 -7.75
CA ILE A 92 1.76 -7.26 -8.55
C ILE A 92 3.08 -6.51 -8.64
N ASP A 93 3.81 -6.39 -7.52
CA ASP A 93 5.11 -5.72 -7.53
C ASP A 93 6.15 -6.47 -8.37
N SER A 94 6.17 -7.81 -8.30
CA SER A 94 7.04 -8.64 -9.14
C SER A 94 6.70 -8.51 -10.62
N ALA A 95 5.40 -8.52 -10.97
CA ALA A 95 4.94 -8.34 -12.35
C ALA A 95 5.37 -6.98 -12.94
N TYR A 96 5.29 -5.91 -12.14
CA TYR A 96 5.82 -4.61 -12.55
C TYR A 96 7.35 -4.61 -12.68
N ASN A 97 8.07 -5.31 -11.80
CA ASN A 97 9.53 -5.37 -11.87
C ASN A 97 10.01 -6.17 -13.10
N ALA A 98 9.29 -7.22 -13.48
CA ALA A 98 9.49 -8.00 -14.71
C ALA A 98 9.02 -7.29 -15.99
N ASN A 99 8.34 -6.13 -15.88
CA ASN A 99 7.73 -5.41 -17.00
C ASN A 99 6.75 -6.26 -17.84
N LEU A 100 5.92 -7.07 -17.19
CA LEU A 100 4.95 -7.93 -17.86
C LEU A 100 3.90 -7.12 -18.66
N PHE A 101 3.33 -7.74 -19.69
CA PHE A 101 2.45 -7.06 -20.65
C PHE A 101 1.17 -6.50 -20.02
N GLU A 102 0.57 -7.28 -19.13
CA GLU A 102 -0.69 -7.02 -18.41
C GLU A 102 -0.60 -5.73 -17.58
N THR A 103 0.58 -5.46 -17.03
CA THR A 103 0.82 -4.28 -16.17
C THR A 103 0.55 -2.95 -16.88
N LYS A 104 0.59 -2.93 -18.23
CA LYS A 104 0.24 -1.76 -19.06
C LYS A 104 -1.25 -1.46 -19.06
N ALA A 105 -2.11 -2.49 -18.97
CA ALA A 105 -3.56 -2.34 -18.96
C ALA A 105 -4.10 -1.88 -17.60
N TRP A 106 -3.32 -2.04 -16.52
CA TRP A 106 -3.77 -1.75 -15.17
C TRP A 106 -3.80 -0.26 -14.80
N GLU A 107 -3.16 0.61 -15.59
CA GLU A 107 -3.03 2.05 -15.25
C GLU A 107 -4.41 2.70 -15.04
N GLU A 108 -5.39 2.43 -15.91
CA GLU A 108 -6.75 2.98 -15.77
C GLU A 108 -7.48 2.47 -14.52
N LEU A 109 -7.29 1.18 -14.17
CA LEU A 109 -7.88 0.57 -12.98
C LEU A 109 -7.30 1.21 -11.71
N LEU A 110 -5.98 1.39 -11.66
CA LEU A 110 -5.29 2.02 -10.54
C LEU A 110 -5.66 3.50 -10.38
N ILE A 111 -5.83 4.24 -11.48
CA ILE A 111 -6.28 5.64 -11.42
C ILE A 111 -7.69 5.74 -10.84
N ARG A 112 -8.60 4.85 -11.25
CA ARG A 112 -9.97 4.82 -10.68
C ARG A 112 -9.95 4.51 -9.19
N GLU A 113 -9.13 3.56 -8.77
CA GLU A 113 -9.02 3.19 -7.36
C GLU A 113 -8.38 4.31 -6.53
N GLU A 114 -7.35 4.98 -7.05
CA GLU A 114 -6.75 6.14 -6.40
C GLU A 114 -7.79 7.23 -6.15
N LYS A 115 -8.65 7.51 -7.13
CA LYS A 115 -9.73 8.48 -6.99
C LYS A 115 -10.71 8.10 -5.88
N LYS A 116 -11.12 6.83 -5.79
CA LYS A 116 -11.97 6.35 -4.69
C LYS A 116 -11.30 6.51 -3.33
N ASN A 117 -10.01 6.18 -3.22
CA ASN A 117 -9.26 6.35 -1.98
C ASN A 117 -9.22 7.83 -1.56
N GLN A 118 -9.00 8.74 -2.50
CA GLN A 118 -9.01 10.19 -2.25
C GLN A 118 -10.39 10.69 -1.83
N GLU A 119 -11.47 10.21 -2.45
CA GLU A 119 -12.84 10.54 -2.07
C GLU A 119 -13.16 10.08 -0.64
N LEU A 120 -12.70 8.90 -0.23
CA LEU A 120 -12.87 8.40 1.13
C LEU A 120 -12.09 9.23 2.15
N GLU A 121 -10.81 9.54 1.86
CA GLU A 121 -9.98 10.41 2.69
C GLU A 121 -10.58 11.81 2.84
N GLU A 122 -11.16 12.35 1.77
CA GLU A 122 -11.83 13.65 1.80
C GLU A 122 -13.08 13.60 2.69
N GLN A 123 -13.88 12.54 2.61
CA GLN A 123 -15.04 12.37 3.48
C GLN A 123 -14.64 12.31 4.96
N GLU A 124 -13.59 11.55 5.30
CA GLU A 124 -13.05 11.51 6.66
C GLU A 124 -12.56 12.88 7.12
N ARG A 125 -11.82 13.59 6.26
CA ARG A 125 -11.33 14.95 6.53
C ARG A 125 -12.47 15.92 6.82
N LEU A 126 -13.57 15.85 6.06
CA LEU A 126 -14.75 16.68 6.29
C LEU A 126 -15.42 16.38 7.64
N GLN A 127 -15.41 15.13 8.11
CA GLN A 127 -15.91 14.81 9.46
C GLN A 127 -15.02 15.41 10.55
N ILE A 128 -13.70 15.32 10.41
CA ILE A 128 -12.74 15.90 11.35
C ILE A 128 -12.89 17.43 11.39
N LEU A 129 -13.13 18.08 10.25
CA LEU A 129 -13.30 19.54 10.19
C LEU A 129 -14.51 20.04 10.99
N LYS A 130 -15.53 19.20 11.23
CA LYS A 130 -16.67 19.55 12.09
C LYS A 130 -16.26 19.77 13.56
N THR A 131 -15.13 19.21 14.00
CA THR A 131 -14.61 19.39 15.36
C THR A 131 -13.60 20.53 15.46
N LYS A 132 -13.40 21.30 14.38
CA LYS A 132 -12.46 22.43 14.38
C LYS A 132 -13.05 23.61 15.17
N VAL A 133 -12.38 24.00 16.24
CA VAL A 133 -12.71 25.23 16.98
C VAL A 133 -12.16 26.43 16.20
N ASP A 134 -13.02 27.41 15.95
CA ASP A 134 -12.64 28.68 15.34
C ASP A 134 -12.38 29.74 16.43
N PHE A 135 -11.19 30.35 16.38
CA PHE A 135 -10.77 31.41 17.30
C PHE A 135 -10.78 32.80 16.64
N THR A 136 -11.25 32.91 15.39
CA THR A 136 -11.41 34.21 14.75
C THR A 136 -12.56 34.98 15.40
N THR A 137 -12.23 35.98 16.21
CA THR A 137 -13.19 36.99 16.66
C THR A 137 -13.47 37.93 15.49
N MET A 138 -14.76 38.12 15.14
CA MET A 138 -15.17 39.20 14.23
C MET A 138 -14.65 40.54 14.79
N SER A 139 -13.62 41.09 14.16
CA SER A 139 -13.23 42.47 14.38
C SER A 139 -14.38 43.37 13.89
N LEU A 140 -14.96 44.14 14.81
CA LEU A 140 -15.95 45.19 14.53
C LEU A 140 -15.41 46.24 13.57
#